data_AF-A0A2E9Q5U2-F1
#
_entry.id   AF-A0A2E9Q5U2-F1
#
_cell.length_a   1.000
_cell.length_b   1.000
_cell.length_c   1.000
_cell.angle_alpha   90.00
_cell.angle_beta   90.00
_cell.angle_gamma   90.00
#
_symmetry.space_group_name_H-M   'P 1'
#
loop_
_entity.id
_entity.type
_entity.pdbx_description
1 polymer ?
#
loop_
_entity_poly.entity_id
_entity_poly.type
_entity_poly.pdbx_seq_one_letter_code
_entity_poly.pdbx_strand_id
1 'polypeptide(L)'
;MRQCKSLLILALMAAFSFCCKSSSRPGFTEPDDVYGAVSYYDSIPEQCNEVQGLKQKVVKAGDSEKELIDHYGITFLVRFQDKESPALYGTLYYQNPRKNLYCMALTDGRFASFSDSQIDATRRNFVQEVCYPLKKCERIKLD
;
A
#
# COMPACT_ATOMS: atom_id res chain seq x y z
N MET A 1 20.42 48.45 51.63
CA MET A 1 21.29 47.29 51.31
C MET A 1 20.34 46.18 50.87
N ARG A 2 20.03 45.87 49.59
CA ARG A 2 20.82 45.64 48.35
C ARG A 2 22.02 44.71 48.65
N GLN A 3 22.18 43.51 48.09
CA GLN A 3 21.65 42.89 46.86
C GLN A 3 21.58 41.34 46.98
N CYS A 4 20.60 40.74 46.29
CA CYS A 4 20.67 39.37 45.76
C CYS A 4 21.63 39.32 44.55
N LYS A 5 22.62 38.43 44.59
CA LYS A 5 23.47 37.89 43.50
C LYS A 5 24.10 36.61 44.07
N SER A 6 24.29 35.46 43.44
CA SER A 6 24.19 34.92 42.07
C SER A 6 23.87 33.42 42.28
N LEU A 7 22.99 32.74 41.54
CA LEU A 7 23.04 32.38 40.12
C LEU A 7 24.36 31.66 39.73
N LEU A 8 24.39 30.33 39.93
CA LEU A 8 24.97 29.32 39.03
C LEU A 8 25.04 27.96 39.77
N ILE A 9 24.47 26.91 39.18
CA ILE A 9 24.94 25.52 39.09
C ILE A 9 23.80 24.79 38.34
N LEU A 10 23.87 24.84 37.02
CA LEU A 10 24.14 23.70 36.15
C LEU A 10 23.11 22.56 36.25
N ALA A 11 22.16 22.67 35.33
CA ALA A 11 21.46 21.60 34.63
C ALA A 11 22.13 20.22 34.75
N LEU A 12 21.56 19.36 35.60
CA LEU A 12 21.75 17.92 35.50
C LEU A 12 20.68 17.39 34.55
N MET A 13 21.11 17.09 33.33
CA MET A 13 20.33 16.40 32.31
C MET A 13 19.90 15.01 32.83
N ALA A 14 18.67 14.90 33.32
CA ALA A 14 17.98 13.62 33.42
C ALA A 14 17.27 13.36 32.08
N ALA A 15 18.06 12.92 31.11
CA ALA A 15 17.57 12.33 29.89
C ALA A 15 16.80 11.04 30.24
N PHE A 16 15.50 11.15 30.46
CA PHE A 16 14.59 10.02 30.32
C PHE A 16 14.45 9.73 28.82
N SER A 17 15.45 9.05 28.27
CA SER A 17 15.36 8.32 27.02
C SER A 17 14.28 7.26 27.18
N PHE A 18 13.04 7.63 26.83
CA PHE A 18 11.97 6.67 26.62
C PHE A 18 12.38 5.84 25.41
N CYS A 19 12.87 4.65 25.72
CA CYS A 19 13.33 3.66 24.77
C CYS A 19 12.11 3.20 23.96
N CYS A 20 11.92 3.78 22.77
CA CYS A 20 11.09 3.19 21.74
C CYS A 20 11.72 1.85 21.35
N LYS A 21 11.33 0.78 22.06
CA LYS A 21 11.53 -0.58 21.59
C LYS A 21 10.78 -0.70 20.28
N SER A 22 11.52 -0.61 19.17
CA SER A 22 11.07 -1.06 17.87
C SER A 22 10.60 -2.50 18.04
N SER A 23 9.28 -2.69 17.96
CA SER A 23 8.63 -3.99 17.89
C SER A 23 8.90 -4.53 16.48
N SER A 24 10.11 -5.02 16.22
CA SER A 24 10.33 -5.89 15.08
C SER A 24 9.58 -7.19 15.35
N ARG A 25 8.51 -7.44 14.58
CA ARG A 25 7.82 -8.73 14.61
C ARG A 25 8.85 -9.80 14.20
N PRO A 26 9.07 -10.86 15.00
CA PRO A 26 9.96 -11.93 14.60
C PRO A 26 9.38 -12.60 13.35
N GLY A 27 10.10 -12.51 12.23
CA GLY A 27 9.66 -12.96 10.89
C GLY A 27 9.44 -11.84 9.87
N PHE A 28 9.68 -10.58 10.23
CA PHE A 28 9.64 -9.45 9.29
C PHE A 28 10.97 -9.32 8.54
N THR A 29 10.98 -9.74 7.28
CA THR A 29 11.96 -9.28 6.30
C THR A 29 11.42 -7.98 5.73
N GLU A 30 12.19 -6.90 5.85
CA GLU A 30 11.93 -5.64 5.13
C GLU A 30 11.77 -5.98 3.65
N PRO A 31 10.71 -5.52 2.95
CA PRO A 31 10.54 -5.89 1.55
C PRO A 31 11.71 -5.35 0.75
N ASP A 32 12.40 -6.24 0.04
CA ASP A 32 13.48 -5.91 -0.90
C ASP A 32 13.05 -4.74 -1.80
N ASP A 33 13.98 -3.84 -2.12
CA ASP A 33 13.79 -2.72 -3.06
C ASP A 33 13.01 -3.20 -4.30
N VAL A 34 11.72 -2.88 -4.37
CA VAL A 34 10.83 -3.41 -5.42
C VAL A 34 11.12 -2.66 -6.72
N TYR A 35 11.84 -3.32 -7.63
CA TYR A 35 11.92 -2.94 -9.04
C TYR A 35 10.52 -3.07 -9.68
N GLY A 36 10.02 -2.01 -10.33
CA GLY A 36 8.77 -2.03 -11.10
C GLY A 36 7.77 -0.90 -10.76
N ALA A 37 6.55 -0.99 -11.31
CA ALA A 37 5.47 -0.01 -11.20
C ALA A 37 4.56 -0.21 -9.96
N VAL A 38 4.83 -1.24 -9.14
CA VAL A 38 3.98 -1.66 -8.02
C VAL A 38 4.67 -1.40 -6.68
N SER A 39 3.92 -0.82 -5.74
CA SER A 39 4.34 -0.67 -4.34
C SER A 39 3.34 -1.38 -3.43
N TYR A 40 3.84 -2.07 -2.40
CA TYR A 40 3.05 -2.83 -1.43
C TYR A 40 2.99 -2.14 -0.06
N TYR A 41 1.88 -2.29 0.64
CA TYR A 41 1.63 -1.64 1.93
C TYR A 41 0.82 -2.53 2.88
N ASP A 42 1.10 -2.44 4.18
CA ASP A 42 0.32 -3.11 5.23
C ASP A 42 -0.95 -2.34 5.62
N SER A 43 -1.04 -1.07 5.24
CA SER A 43 -2.18 -0.18 5.47
C SER A 43 -2.53 0.58 4.20
N ILE A 44 -3.71 1.18 4.14
CA ILE A 44 -4.14 1.98 2.97
C ILE A 44 -3.11 3.10 2.72
N PRO A 45 -2.40 3.08 1.58
CA PRO A 45 -1.40 4.11 1.27
C PRO A 45 -2.05 5.51 1.14
N GLU A 46 -1.34 6.53 1.60
CA GLU A 46 -1.85 7.91 1.69
C GLU A 46 -2.34 8.45 0.34
N GLN A 47 -1.62 8.16 -0.75
CA GLN A 47 -2.02 8.57 -2.11
C GLN A 47 -3.37 8.00 -2.58
N CYS A 48 -3.88 6.96 -1.93
CA CYS A 48 -5.17 6.33 -2.22
C CYS A 48 -6.30 6.81 -1.30
N ASN A 49 -6.00 7.78 -0.41
CA ASN A 49 -6.96 8.41 0.47
C ASN A 49 -7.53 9.73 -0.06
N GLU A 50 -7.10 10.16 -1.25
CA GLU A 50 -7.58 11.39 -1.87
C GLU A 50 -9.08 11.32 -2.26
N VAL A 51 -9.77 12.45 -2.17
CA VAL A 51 -11.17 12.59 -2.57
C VAL A 51 -11.33 12.59 -4.10
N GLN A 52 -10.28 13.01 -4.82
CA GLN A 52 -10.31 13.08 -6.28
C GLN A 52 -10.04 11.68 -6.85
N GLY A 53 -11.09 10.96 -7.25
CA GLY A 53 -10.98 9.64 -7.86
C GLY A 53 -12.26 8.80 -7.70
N LEU A 54 -12.25 7.61 -8.27
CA LEU A 54 -13.27 6.59 -8.02
C LEU A 54 -12.80 5.76 -6.82
N LYS A 55 -13.45 5.92 -5.66
CA LYS A 55 -13.08 5.25 -4.41
C LYS A 55 -14.24 4.45 -3.82
N GLN A 56 -13.94 3.27 -3.29
CA GLN A 56 -14.87 2.53 -2.44
C GLN A 56 -15.11 3.29 -1.13
N LYS A 57 -16.37 3.35 -0.67
CA LYS A 57 -16.74 4.06 0.57
C LYS A 57 -16.10 3.45 1.80
N VAL A 58 -15.97 2.11 1.82
CA VAL A 58 -15.36 1.35 2.91
C VAL A 58 -14.27 0.48 2.30
N VAL A 59 -13.03 0.70 2.74
CA VAL A 59 -11.86 -0.05 2.30
C VAL A 59 -11.43 -0.98 3.44
N LYS A 60 -11.26 -2.26 3.11
CA LYS A 60 -10.86 -3.33 4.02
C LYS A 60 -9.76 -4.17 3.37
N ALA A 61 -8.77 -4.59 4.17
CA ALA A 61 -7.88 -5.69 3.79
C ALA A 61 -8.68 -7.01 3.72
N GLY A 62 -8.27 -7.93 2.87
CA GLY A 62 -8.87 -9.27 2.81
C GLY A 62 -7.77 -10.33 2.80
N ASP A 63 -7.83 -11.26 3.75
CA ASP A 63 -6.82 -12.32 3.88
C ASP A 63 -7.14 -13.53 2.98
N SER A 64 -8.19 -13.41 2.17
CA SER A 64 -8.52 -14.37 1.13
C SER A 64 -9.35 -13.73 0.01
N GLU A 65 -9.38 -14.38 -1.14
CA GLU A 65 -10.28 -14.04 -2.25
C GLU A 65 -11.75 -14.01 -1.83
N LYS A 66 -12.17 -14.94 -0.96
CA LYS A 66 -13.54 -15.01 -0.46
C LYS A 66 -13.91 -13.74 0.31
N GLU A 67 -13.02 -13.27 1.19
CA GLU A 67 -13.26 -12.05 1.96
C GLU A 67 -13.35 -10.81 1.08
N LEU A 68 -12.50 -10.72 0.05
CA LEU A 68 -12.58 -9.63 -0.91
C LEU A 68 -13.89 -9.66 -1.70
N ILE A 69 -14.36 -10.85 -2.11
CA ILE A 69 -15.66 -11.00 -2.79
C ILE A 69 -16.81 -10.62 -1.85
N ASP A 70 -16.80 -11.10 -0.61
CA ASP A 70 -17.87 -10.83 0.36
C ASP A 70 -17.98 -9.32 0.68
N HIS A 71 -16.85 -8.58 0.65
CA HIS A 71 -16.83 -7.13 0.91
C HIS A 71 -17.01 -6.26 -0.34
N TYR A 72 -16.28 -6.55 -1.43
CA TYR A 72 -16.25 -5.70 -2.62
C TYR A 72 -17.09 -6.24 -3.80
N GLY A 73 -17.48 -7.51 -3.79
CA GLY A 73 -18.29 -8.15 -4.81
C GLY A 73 -17.58 -8.49 -6.13
N ILE A 74 -16.33 -8.07 -6.31
CA ILE A 74 -15.58 -8.23 -7.57
C ILE A 74 -14.08 -8.39 -7.29
N THR A 75 -13.42 -9.25 -8.07
CA THR A 75 -11.96 -9.43 -8.04
C THR A 75 -11.39 -9.32 -9.45
N PHE A 76 -10.12 -8.93 -9.53
CA PHE A 76 -9.40 -8.71 -10.77
C PHE A 76 -8.02 -9.36 -10.72
N LEU A 77 -7.54 -9.75 -11.89
CA LEU A 77 -6.15 -10.07 -12.15
C LEU A 77 -5.56 -8.92 -12.99
N VAL A 78 -4.57 -8.23 -12.44
CA VAL A 78 -3.82 -7.17 -13.12
C VAL A 78 -2.45 -7.71 -13.50
N ARG A 79 -2.11 -7.61 -14.79
CA ARG A 79 -0.80 -8.00 -15.32
C ARG A 79 -0.14 -6.82 -15.98
N PHE A 80 1.13 -6.61 -15.68
CA PHE A 80 1.91 -5.50 -16.22
C PHE A 80 2.66 -5.93 -17.47
N GLN A 81 2.82 -5.02 -18.42
CA GLN A 81 3.50 -5.26 -19.70
C GLN A 81 5.02 -5.00 -19.62
N ASP A 82 5.48 -4.38 -18.54
CA ASP A 82 6.90 -4.05 -18.29
C ASP A 82 7.77 -5.30 -18.06
N LYS A 83 7.16 -6.48 -17.83
CA LYS A 83 7.82 -7.76 -17.51
C LYS A 83 8.66 -7.74 -16.23
N GLU A 84 8.60 -6.65 -15.47
CA GLU A 84 9.29 -6.48 -14.19
C GLU A 84 8.28 -6.55 -13.04
N SER A 85 7.14 -5.90 -13.20
CA SER A 85 6.13 -5.81 -12.15
C SER A 85 5.37 -7.13 -11.99
N PRO A 86 5.22 -7.63 -10.75
CA PRO A 86 4.47 -8.84 -10.48
C PRO A 86 2.98 -8.65 -10.79
N ALA A 87 2.32 -9.72 -11.23
CA ALA A 87 0.87 -9.73 -11.38
C ALA A 87 0.18 -9.53 -10.02
N LEU A 88 -0.93 -8.79 -10.01
CA LEU A 88 -1.72 -8.54 -8.79
C LEU A 88 -3.06 -9.25 -8.87
N TYR A 89 -3.41 -9.94 -7.79
CA TYR A 89 -4.72 -10.57 -7.63
C TYR A 89 -5.45 -9.99 -6.42
N GLY A 90 -6.61 -9.40 -6.64
CA GLY A 90 -7.35 -8.72 -5.59
C GLY A 90 -8.47 -7.83 -6.12
N THR A 91 -8.83 -6.77 -5.39
CA THR A 91 -9.89 -5.85 -5.78
C THR A 91 -9.39 -4.41 -5.87
N LEU A 92 -9.68 -3.75 -7.00
CA LEU A 92 -9.46 -2.31 -7.16
C LEU A 92 -10.45 -1.53 -6.29
N TYR A 93 -9.94 -0.79 -5.31
CA TYR A 93 -10.77 0.04 -4.42
C TYR A 93 -10.59 1.54 -4.65
N TYR A 94 -9.55 1.97 -5.37
CA TYR A 94 -9.31 3.36 -5.72
C TYR A 94 -8.69 3.50 -7.11
N GLN A 95 -9.14 4.50 -7.87
CA GLN A 95 -8.58 4.89 -9.17
C GLN A 95 -8.57 6.41 -9.33
N ASN A 96 -7.43 6.98 -9.69
CA ASN A 96 -7.29 8.40 -10.06
C ASN A 96 -6.79 8.52 -11.50
N PRO A 97 -7.68 8.73 -12.48
CA PRO A 97 -7.31 8.83 -13.89
C PRO A 97 -6.37 10.00 -14.19
N ARG A 98 -6.41 11.09 -13.40
CA ARG A 98 -5.55 12.26 -13.63
C ARG A 98 -4.10 12.00 -13.27
N LYS A 99 -3.87 11.17 -12.24
CA LYS A 99 -2.55 10.79 -11.76
C LYS A 99 -2.10 9.41 -12.27
N ASN A 100 -2.94 8.77 -13.10
CA ASN A 100 -2.80 7.39 -13.53
C ASN A 100 -2.52 6.39 -12.39
N LEU A 101 -3.11 6.65 -11.22
CA LEU A 101 -2.87 5.90 -9.98
C LEU A 101 -4.01 4.93 -9.70
N TYR A 102 -3.66 3.69 -9.37
CA TYR A 102 -4.58 2.61 -9.06
C TYR A 102 -4.19 1.95 -7.74
N CYS A 103 -5.18 1.57 -6.94
CA CYS A 103 -4.91 0.89 -5.67
C CYS A 103 -5.82 -0.31 -5.47
N MET A 104 -5.22 -1.40 -5.00
CA MET A 104 -5.84 -2.71 -4.84
C MET A 104 -5.71 -3.22 -3.41
N ALA A 105 -6.77 -3.87 -2.92
CA ALA A 105 -6.69 -4.75 -1.76
C ALA A 105 -6.39 -6.15 -2.29
N LEU A 106 -5.31 -6.76 -1.82
CA LEU A 106 -4.84 -8.06 -2.28
C LEU A 106 -5.44 -9.18 -1.45
N THR A 107 -5.38 -10.41 -1.97
CA THR A 107 -5.92 -11.61 -1.30
C THR A 107 -5.07 -12.11 -0.13
N ASP A 108 -3.95 -11.46 0.17
CA ASP A 108 -2.99 -11.81 1.21
C ASP A 108 -2.97 -10.78 2.37
N GLY A 109 -4.03 -9.96 2.48
CA GLY A 109 -4.17 -8.95 3.52
C GLY A 109 -3.46 -7.62 3.24
N ARG A 110 -2.64 -7.54 2.18
CA ARG A 110 -1.90 -6.31 1.85
C ARG A 110 -2.68 -5.38 0.92
N PHE A 111 -2.19 -4.16 0.79
CA PHE A 111 -2.58 -3.22 -0.23
C PHE A 111 -1.47 -3.08 -1.26
N ALA A 112 -1.84 -2.82 -2.51
CA ALA A 112 -0.92 -2.42 -3.55
C ALA A 112 -1.35 -1.10 -4.17
N SER A 113 -0.39 -0.28 -4.55
CA SER A 113 -0.61 0.83 -5.48
C SER A 113 0.29 0.69 -6.68
N PHE A 114 -0.21 1.07 -7.84
CA PHE A 114 0.61 1.17 -9.04
C PHE A 114 0.24 2.41 -9.84
N SER A 115 1.24 2.98 -10.50
CA SER A 115 1.05 4.07 -11.44
C SER A 115 1.44 3.58 -12.83
N ASP A 116 0.58 3.85 -13.79
CA ASP A 116 0.81 3.50 -15.18
C ASP A 116 1.68 4.60 -15.83
N SER A 117 2.94 4.70 -15.42
CA SER A 117 3.85 5.80 -15.77
C SER A 117 4.87 5.47 -16.87
N GLN A 118 4.75 4.35 -17.57
CA GLN A 118 5.71 3.96 -18.62
C GLN A 118 5.13 4.07 -20.04
N ILE A 119 5.27 5.26 -20.64
CA ILE A 119 5.01 5.54 -22.06
C ILE A 119 3.52 5.71 -22.42
N ASP A 120 3.18 6.99 -22.61
CA ASP A 120 1.97 7.48 -23.27
C ASP A 120 0.69 7.41 -22.43
N ALA A 121 0.18 8.56 -21.99
CA ALA A 121 -1.11 8.70 -21.29
C ALA A 121 -2.30 8.14 -22.10
N THR A 122 -2.10 7.81 -23.37
CA THR A 122 -3.09 7.16 -24.24
C THR A 122 -3.00 5.63 -24.28
N ARG A 123 -1.97 5.00 -23.67
CA ARG A 123 -1.78 3.54 -23.66
C ARG A 123 -1.67 3.01 -22.23
N ARG A 124 -2.46 1.98 -21.90
CA ARG A 124 -2.37 1.29 -20.61
C ARG A 124 -1.21 0.29 -20.61
N ASN A 125 -0.30 0.39 -19.65
CA ASN A 125 0.79 -0.58 -19.46
C ASN A 125 0.41 -1.81 -18.63
N PHE A 126 -0.88 -1.97 -18.33
CA PHE A 126 -1.40 -3.14 -17.66
C PHE A 126 -2.65 -3.66 -18.36
N VAL A 127 -2.86 -4.96 -18.22
CA VAL A 127 -4.07 -5.67 -18.60
C VAL A 127 -4.82 -6.02 -17.33
N GLN A 128 -6.09 -5.64 -17.27
CA GLN A 128 -7.00 -5.97 -16.18
C GLN A 128 -8.03 -6.98 -16.67
N GLU A 129 -8.09 -8.13 -16.01
CA GLU A 129 -9.13 -9.12 -16.22
C GLU A 129 -10.07 -9.17 -15.02
N VAL A 130 -11.37 -9.17 -15.30
CA VAL A 130 -12.37 -9.46 -14.26
C VAL A 130 -12.34 -10.96 -13.99
N CYS A 131 -12.10 -11.31 -12.75
CA CYS A 131 -12.14 -12.68 -12.28
C CYS A 131 -13.55 -12.93 -11.75
N TYR A 132 -13.83 -12.75 -10.47
CA TYR A 132 -15.21 -12.86 -10.00
C TYR A 132 -16.04 -11.62 -10.40
N PRO A 133 -17.33 -11.73 -10.79
CA PRO A 133 -18.13 -12.96 -10.92
C PRO A 133 -18.06 -13.60 -12.31
N LEU A 134 -17.29 -13.06 -13.26
CA LEU A 134 -17.33 -13.49 -14.65
C LEU A 134 -16.66 -14.85 -14.89
N LYS A 135 -15.50 -15.09 -14.29
CA LYS A 135 -14.71 -16.33 -14.43
C LYS A 135 -13.72 -16.52 -13.28
N LYS A 136 -13.21 -17.72 -13.09
CA LYS A 136 -12.02 -17.90 -12.25
C LYS A 136 -10.79 -17.53 -13.06
N CYS A 137 -9.99 -16.58 -12.60
CA CYS A 137 -8.67 -16.35 -13.19
C CYS A 137 -7.73 -17.47 -12.76
N GLU A 138 -6.90 -17.94 -13.69
CA GLU A 138 -5.85 -18.89 -13.36
C GLU A 138 -4.86 -18.19 -12.42
N ARG A 139 -4.73 -18.69 -11.19
CA ARG A 139 -3.67 -18.23 -10.29
C ARG A 139 -2.35 -18.67 -10.91
N ILE A 140 -1.49 -17.70 -11.22
CA ILE A 140 -0.16 -18.00 -11.75
C ILE A 140 0.58 -18.79 -10.66
N LYS A 141 1.07 -19.99 -11.01
CA LYS A 141 2.00 -20.73 -10.16
C LYS A 141 3.26 -19.88 -10.07
N LEU A 142 3.62 -19.47 -8.85
CA LEU A 142 4.96 -18.99 -8.56
C LEU A 142 5.85 -20.23 -8.58
N ASP A 143 6.44 -20.54 -9.73
CA ASP A 143 7.53 -21.52 -9.82
C ASP A 143 8.83 -20.89 -9.29
#